data_AF-A0A929G0Y5-F1
#
_entry.id   AF-A0A929G0Y5-F1
#
_cell.length_a   1.000
_cell.length_b   1.000
_cell.length_c   1.000
_cell.angle_alpha   90.00
_cell.angle_beta   90.00
_cell.angle_gamma   90.00
#
_symmetry.space_group_name_H-M   'P 1'
#
loop_
_entity.id
_entity.type
_entity.pdbx_description
1 polymer ?
#
loop_
_entity_poly.entity_id
_entity_poly.type
_entity_poly.pdbx_seq_one_letter_code
_entity_poly.pdbx_strand_id
1 'polypeptide(L)'
;MTKLSLQFHAAPDEALSLLPQWLQGMDVDALVERFFPDYRVSLVRLDGLAAEAQQEPINRVCVGPGPLDSSGTSGMDSLELNPDVLTMTLGTFNDQGLRETMLGAGADDPSAITSWRKVVNRARKSMLRGAWVLNPRTGARAEAPKHLYTQGAVQLYKEGVTLLAVAGWNAYEPYPQD
;
A
#
# COMPACT_ATOMS: atom_id res chain seq x y z
N MET A 1 4.01 18.07 -11.76
CA MET A 1 3.73 16.95 -10.85
C MET A 1 2.32 16.98 -10.23
N THR A 2 1.44 16.12 -10.75
CA THR A 2 0.16 15.80 -10.08
C THR A 2 0.40 14.63 -9.11
N LYS A 3 -0.30 14.60 -7.98
CA LYS A 3 -0.13 13.56 -6.95
C LYS A 3 -1.43 12.81 -6.67
N LEU A 4 -1.31 11.51 -6.43
CA LEU A 4 -2.38 10.63 -5.96
C LEU A 4 -1.91 9.92 -4.69
N SER A 5 -2.81 9.74 -3.73
CA SER A 5 -2.53 8.96 -2.52
C SER A 5 -3.82 8.30 -2.02
N LEU A 6 -3.68 7.08 -1.51
CA LEU A 6 -4.71 6.29 -0.86
C LEU A 6 -4.07 5.51 0.29
N GLN A 7 -4.54 5.74 1.51
CA GLN A 7 -4.16 4.96 2.69
C GLN A 7 -5.29 4.01 3.08
N PHE A 8 -4.93 2.80 3.51
CA PHE A 8 -5.87 1.79 3.94
C PHE A 8 -5.19 0.75 4.82
N HIS A 9 -5.97 0.01 5.63
CA HIS A 9 -5.43 -1.17 6.32
C HIS A 9 -5.64 -2.42 5.49
N ALA A 10 -4.56 -3.17 5.29
CA ALA A 10 -4.54 -4.49 4.68
C ALA A 10 -3.27 -5.20 5.15
N ALA A 11 -3.36 -6.50 5.43
CA ALA A 11 -2.15 -7.29 5.68
C ALA A 11 -1.23 -7.26 4.44
N PRO A 12 0.11 -7.33 4.60
CA PRO A 12 1.03 -7.20 3.46
C PRO A 12 0.78 -8.20 2.33
N ASP A 13 0.52 -9.45 2.68
CA ASP A 13 0.20 -10.54 1.76
C ASP A 13 -1.13 -10.32 1.03
N GLU A 14 -2.15 -9.85 1.74
CA GLU A 14 -3.44 -9.48 1.16
C GLU A 14 -3.29 -8.30 0.19
N ALA A 15 -2.56 -7.24 0.58
CA ALA A 15 -2.31 -6.07 -0.26
C ALA A 15 -1.59 -6.45 -1.56
N LEU A 16 -0.57 -7.32 -1.47
CA LEU A 16 0.17 -7.85 -2.61
C LEU A 16 -0.72 -8.71 -3.51
N SER A 17 -1.64 -9.49 -2.94
CA SER A 17 -2.58 -10.34 -3.70
C SER A 17 -3.66 -9.52 -4.43
N LEU A 18 -3.99 -8.33 -3.92
CA LEU A 18 -4.97 -7.43 -4.53
C LEU A 18 -4.37 -6.57 -5.65
N LEU A 19 -3.09 -6.23 -5.57
CA LEU A 19 -2.44 -5.33 -6.53
C LEU A 19 -2.57 -5.79 -8.00
N PRO A 20 -2.31 -7.07 -8.37
CA PRO A 20 -2.52 -7.55 -9.74
C PRO A 20 -3.98 -7.38 -10.22
N GLN A 21 -4.96 -7.52 -9.33
CA GLN A 21 -6.37 -7.36 -9.66
C GLN A 21 -6.69 -5.89 -9.98
N TRP A 22 -6.09 -4.95 -9.26
CA TRP A 22 -6.26 -3.53 -9.54
C TRP A 22 -5.58 -3.10 -10.84
N LEU A 23 -4.48 -3.74 -11.20
CA LEU A 23 -3.70 -3.53 -12.42
C LEU A 23 -4.23 -4.29 -13.65
N GLN A 24 -5.29 -5.09 -13.50
CA GLN A 24 -5.82 -5.93 -14.58
C GLN A 24 -6.04 -5.13 -15.87
N GLY A 25 -5.50 -5.67 -16.97
CA GLY A 25 -5.59 -5.09 -18.32
C GLY A 25 -4.57 -3.97 -18.60
N MET A 26 -3.59 -3.76 -17.72
CA MET A 26 -2.48 -2.83 -17.95
C MET A 26 -1.21 -3.61 -18.28
N ASP A 27 -0.44 -3.10 -19.23
CA ASP A 27 0.89 -3.61 -19.58
C ASP A 27 1.92 -2.83 -18.77
N VAL A 28 2.39 -3.45 -17.68
CA VAL A 28 3.24 -2.80 -16.67
C VAL A 28 4.23 -3.80 -16.10
N ASP A 29 5.41 -3.29 -15.74
CA ASP A 29 6.43 -4.01 -14.99
C ASP A 29 6.36 -3.66 -13.51
N ALA A 30 7.01 -4.47 -12.67
CA ALA A 30 7.09 -4.23 -11.24
C ALA A 30 8.52 -4.34 -10.70
N LEU A 31 8.84 -3.46 -9.77
CA LEU A 31 10.00 -3.53 -8.89
C LEU A 31 9.52 -3.82 -7.47
N VAL A 32 10.27 -4.65 -6.74
CA VAL A 32 10.14 -4.77 -5.29
C VAL A 32 11.34 -4.15 -4.63
N GLU A 33 11.09 -3.40 -3.56
CA GLU A 33 12.12 -2.74 -2.78
C GLU A 33 12.09 -3.24 -1.34
N ARG A 34 13.30 -3.49 -0.84
CA ARG A 34 13.60 -3.86 0.54
C ARG A 34 14.56 -2.81 1.06
N PHE A 35 14.22 -2.16 2.16
CA PHE A 35 14.97 -1.02 2.68
C PHE A 35 15.96 -1.42 3.77
N PHE A 36 15.76 -2.58 4.40
CA PHE A 36 16.56 -3.03 5.54
C PHE A 36 16.88 -4.54 5.45
N PRO A 37 18.00 -5.01 6.02
CA PRO A 37 19.07 -4.19 6.62
C PRO A 37 19.86 -3.38 5.57
N ASP A 38 19.89 -3.88 4.34
CA ASP A 38 20.50 -3.21 3.18
C ASP A 38 19.42 -2.91 2.13
N TYR A 39 19.55 -1.77 1.45
CA TYR A 39 18.66 -1.43 0.36
C TYR A 39 18.87 -2.38 -0.83
N ARG A 40 17.79 -3.00 -1.30
CA ARG A 40 17.76 -3.87 -2.48
C ARG A 40 16.53 -3.56 -3.30
N VAL A 41 16.69 -3.53 -4.62
CA VAL A 41 15.62 -3.40 -5.59
C VAL A 41 15.78 -4.46 -6.67
N SER A 42 14.68 -5.11 -7.06
CA SER A 42 14.70 -6.16 -8.07
C SER A 42 13.45 -6.14 -8.93
N LEU A 43 13.62 -6.40 -10.22
CA LEU A 43 12.52 -6.64 -11.16
C LEU A 43 11.80 -7.94 -10.78
N VAL A 44 10.47 -7.88 -10.76
CA VAL A 44 9.63 -9.05 -10.49
C VAL A 44 8.44 -9.06 -11.43
N ARG A 45 7.90 -10.25 -11.66
CA ARG A 45 6.61 -10.39 -12.32
C ARG A 45 5.49 -10.11 -11.32
N LEU A 46 4.43 -9.44 -11.77
CA LEU A 46 3.26 -9.14 -10.92
C LEU A 46 2.60 -10.40 -10.35
N ASP A 47 2.55 -11.48 -11.12
CA ASP A 47 2.02 -12.79 -10.69
C ASP A 47 2.91 -13.50 -9.65
N GLY A 48 4.17 -13.08 -9.50
CA GLY A 48 5.14 -13.62 -8.55
C GLY A 48 5.24 -12.86 -7.22
N LEU A 49 4.54 -11.73 -7.05
CA LEU A 49 4.69 -10.85 -5.87
C LEU A 49 4.46 -11.55 -4.54
N ALA A 50 3.46 -12.44 -4.46
CA ALA A 50 3.16 -13.18 -3.24
C ALA A 50 4.29 -14.16 -2.87
N ALA A 51 4.89 -14.82 -3.86
CA ALA A 51 6.02 -15.73 -3.64
C ALA A 51 7.28 -14.96 -3.21
N GLU A 52 7.52 -13.78 -3.79
CA GLU A 52 8.63 -12.89 -3.41
C GLU A 52 8.53 -12.43 -1.94
N ALA A 53 7.32 -12.14 -1.47
CA ALA A 53 7.08 -11.73 -0.09
C ALA A 53 7.26 -12.86 0.93
N GLN A 54 7.12 -14.13 0.51
CA GLN A 54 7.38 -15.29 1.37
C GLN A 54 8.87 -15.52 1.62
N GLN A 55 9.73 -15.11 0.68
CA GLN A 55 11.18 -15.23 0.85
C GLN A 55 11.68 -14.19 1.85
N GLU A 56 11.29 -12.93 1.65
CA GLU A 56 11.70 -11.81 2.49
C GLU A 56 10.63 -10.70 2.48
N PRO A 57 10.42 -9.99 3.61
CA PRO A 57 9.48 -8.88 3.68
C PRO A 57 9.77 -7.81 2.63
N ILE A 58 8.74 -7.45 1.86
CA ILE A 58 8.78 -6.34 0.91
C ILE A 58 8.39 -5.06 1.63
N ASN A 59 9.11 -3.95 1.41
CA ASN A 59 8.75 -2.65 1.97
C ASN A 59 7.89 -1.85 0.99
N ARG A 60 8.22 -1.90 -0.29
CA ARG A 60 7.51 -1.15 -1.33
C ARG A 60 7.49 -1.92 -2.65
N VAL A 61 6.37 -1.83 -3.36
CA VAL A 61 6.26 -2.24 -4.75
C VAL A 61 6.14 -1.00 -5.62
N CYS A 62 6.92 -0.90 -6.68
CA CYS A 62 6.81 0.15 -7.69
C CYS A 62 6.35 -0.48 -9.00
N VAL A 63 5.37 0.13 -9.65
CA VAL A 63 4.74 -0.37 -10.87
C VAL A 63 4.69 0.75 -11.90
N GLY A 64 5.13 0.48 -13.13
CA GLY A 64 5.16 1.49 -14.18
C GLY A 64 5.17 0.88 -15.58
N PRO A 65 5.02 1.73 -16.61
CA PRO A 65 5.25 1.31 -17.99
C PRO A 65 6.72 0.86 -18.13
N GLY A 66 6.92 -0.36 -18.64
CA GLY A 66 8.25 -0.94 -18.78
C GLY A 66 9.10 -0.32 -19.89
N PRO A 67 10.44 -0.54 -19.87
CA PRO A 67 11.18 -1.28 -18.85
C PRO A 67 11.49 -0.42 -17.61
N LEU A 68 11.45 -1.02 -16.42
CA LEU A 68 11.88 -0.38 -15.16
C LEU A 68 13.37 -0.63 -14.88
N ASP A 69 14.02 0.35 -14.26
CA ASP A 69 15.43 0.32 -13.87
C ASP A 69 15.61 -0.14 -12.41
N SER A 70 16.37 -1.21 -12.20
CA SER A 70 16.68 -1.80 -10.89
C SER A 70 18.11 -1.51 -10.42
N SER A 71 18.80 -0.55 -11.03
CA SER A 71 20.16 -0.13 -10.63
C SER A 71 20.19 0.86 -9.47
N GLY A 72 19.02 1.30 -8.99
CA GLY A 72 18.91 2.23 -7.86
C GLY A 72 19.58 1.72 -6.60
N THR A 73 20.18 2.66 -5.85
CA THR A 73 20.95 2.40 -4.62
C THR A 73 20.23 2.87 -3.35
N SER A 74 19.10 3.55 -3.51
CA SER A 74 18.21 3.95 -2.43
C SER A 74 16.77 4.07 -2.93
N GLY A 75 15.80 4.14 -2.00
CA GLY A 75 14.41 4.32 -2.38
C GLY A 75 14.09 5.67 -3.03
N MET A 76 14.94 6.69 -2.86
CA MET A 76 14.78 7.96 -3.58
C MET A 76 15.34 7.84 -5.00
N ASP A 77 16.56 7.32 -5.11
CA ASP A 77 17.25 7.05 -6.38
C ASP A 77 16.42 6.15 -7.31
N SER A 78 15.82 5.07 -6.78
CA SER A 78 14.92 4.22 -7.57
C SER A 78 13.68 4.95 -8.10
N LEU A 79 13.11 5.90 -7.36
CA LEU A 79 11.99 6.72 -7.86
C LEU A 79 12.43 7.78 -8.87
N GLU A 80 13.67 8.26 -8.79
CA GLU A 80 14.24 9.18 -9.78
C GLU A 80 14.54 8.47 -11.11
N LEU A 81 15.07 7.24 -11.04
CA LEU A 81 15.30 6.39 -12.20
C LEU A 81 14.00 5.90 -12.85
N ASN A 82 12.93 5.78 -12.06
CA ASN A 82 11.63 5.28 -12.50
C ASN A 82 10.55 6.34 -12.25
N PRO A 83 10.52 7.43 -13.03
CA PRO A 83 9.48 8.44 -12.91
C PRO A 83 8.12 7.86 -13.28
N ASP A 84 7.06 8.56 -12.89
CA ASP A 84 5.68 8.25 -13.25
C ASP A 84 5.15 6.88 -12.77
N VAL A 85 5.83 6.22 -11.82
CA VAL A 85 5.38 4.94 -11.25
C VAL A 85 4.26 5.12 -10.22
N LEU A 86 3.44 4.08 -10.09
CA LEU A 86 2.61 3.82 -8.92
C LEU A 86 3.45 3.08 -7.88
N THR A 87 3.40 3.55 -6.65
CA THR A 87 4.05 2.93 -5.49
C THR A 87 3.00 2.36 -4.55
N MET A 88 3.31 1.22 -3.94
CA MET A 88 2.57 0.62 -2.83
C MET A 88 3.55 0.36 -1.69
N THR A 89 3.57 1.26 -0.71
CA THR A 89 4.35 1.06 0.53
C THR A 89 3.53 0.21 1.49
N LEU A 90 4.04 -0.96 1.82
CA LEU A 90 3.34 -1.93 2.67
C LEU A 90 3.41 -1.52 4.13
N GLY A 91 2.27 -1.56 4.81
CA GLY A 91 2.20 -1.41 6.26
C GLY A 91 2.83 -2.62 6.96
N THR A 92 3.45 -2.42 8.12
CA THR A 92 3.97 -3.54 8.92
C THR A 92 2.85 -4.28 9.62
N PHE A 93 2.92 -5.61 9.67
CA PHE A 93 2.07 -6.43 10.54
C PHE A 93 2.96 -7.19 11.52
N ASN A 94 2.83 -6.88 12.81
CA ASN A 94 3.61 -7.48 13.90
C ASN A 94 2.83 -7.43 15.22
N ASP A 95 3.49 -7.76 16.33
CA ASP A 95 2.90 -7.80 17.69
C ASP A 95 2.28 -6.46 18.15
N GLN A 96 2.66 -5.33 17.55
CA GLN A 96 2.04 -4.04 17.86
C GLN A 96 0.70 -3.85 17.16
N GLY A 97 0.49 -4.53 16.04
CA GLY A 97 -0.70 -4.39 15.21
C GLY A 97 -0.39 -4.34 13.71
N LEU A 98 -1.40 -3.94 12.96
CA LEU A 98 -1.35 -3.76 11.51
C LEU A 98 -1.28 -2.26 11.18
N ARG A 99 -0.20 -1.81 10.54
CA ARG A 99 -0.10 -0.43 10.04
C ARG A 99 -0.74 -0.27 8.68
N GLU A 100 -1.12 0.97 8.37
CA GLU A 100 -1.62 1.35 7.04
C GLU A 100 -0.64 1.04 5.92
N THR A 101 -1.18 0.47 4.84
CA THR A 101 -0.55 0.44 3.51
C THR A 101 -0.91 1.72 2.77
N MET A 102 0.02 2.23 1.96
CA MET A 102 -0.17 3.43 1.15
C MET A 102 0.07 3.14 -0.32
N LEU A 103 -0.95 3.41 -1.15
CA LEU A 103 -0.80 3.57 -2.58
C LEU A 103 -0.54 5.04 -2.91
N GLY A 104 0.46 5.32 -3.73
CA GLY A 104 0.78 6.69 -4.13
C GLY A 104 1.43 6.77 -5.49
N ALA A 105 1.17 7.84 -6.23
CA ALA A 105 1.86 8.13 -7.48
C ALA A 105 2.14 9.64 -7.56
N GLY A 106 3.35 9.98 -7.97
CA GLY A 106 3.71 11.31 -8.44
C GLY A 106 4.11 11.17 -9.90
N ALA A 107 3.47 11.93 -10.78
CA ALA A 107 3.79 11.89 -12.19
C ALA A 107 3.77 13.28 -12.82
N ASP A 108 4.68 13.46 -13.76
CA ASP A 108 4.77 14.64 -14.60
C ASP A 108 4.01 14.43 -15.91
N ASP A 109 3.91 13.18 -16.41
CA ASP A 109 2.99 12.83 -17.48
C ASP A 109 1.53 12.76 -16.97
N PRO A 110 0.61 13.62 -17.49
CA PRO A 110 -0.81 13.55 -17.16
C PRO A 110 -1.47 12.23 -17.55
N SER A 111 -0.93 11.52 -18.55
CA SER A 111 -1.46 10.23 -19.01
C SER A 111 -1.23 9.14 -17.95
N ALA A 112 -0.02 9.10 -17.35
CA ALA A 112 0.30 8.19 -16.26
C ALA A 112 -0.62 8.40 -15.05
N ILE A 113 -0.86 9.64 -14.62
CA ILE A 113 -1.82 9.95 -13.55
C ILE A 113 -3.23 9.48 -13.87
N THR A 114 -3.65 9.61 -15.12
CA THR A 114 -4.98 9.16 -15.53
C THR A 114 -5.11 7.65 -15.40
N SER A 115 -4.06 6.90 -15.75
CA SER A 115 -3.97 5.46 -15.54
C SER A 115 -3.99 5.09 -14.05
N TRP A 116 -3.16 5.74 -13.23
CA TRP A 116 -3.10 5.46 -11.79
C TRP A 116 -4.38 5.83 -11.04
N ARG A 117 -5.10 6.86 -11.50
CA ARG A 117 -6.42 7.17 -10.96
C ARG A 117 -7.42 6.04 -11.19
N LYS A 118 -7.34 5.32 -12.32
CA LYS A 118 -8.19 4.14 -12.56
C LYS A 118 -7.86 3.02 -11.57
N VAL A 119 -6.57 2.76 -11.31
CA VAL A 119 -6.11 1.77 -10.32
C VAL A 119 -6.60 2.13 -8.91
N VAL A 120 -6.36 3.36 -8.47
CA VAL A 120 -6.82 3.85 -7.15
C VAL A 120 -8.34 3.75 -7.00
N ASN A 121 -9.10 4.03 -8.07
CA ASN A 121 -10.55 3.89 -8.06
C ASN A 121 -11.00 2.43 -7.98
N ARG A 122 -10.29 1.49 -8.60
CA ARG A 122 -10.55 0.04 -8.46
C ARG A 122 -10.26 -0.40 -7.03
N ALA A 123 -9.10 -0.04 -6.47
CA ALA A 123 -8.73 -0.33 -5.10
C ALA A 123 -9.79 0.17 -4.11
N ARG A 124 -10.19 1.44 -4.22
CA ARG A 124 -11.22 2.04 -3.35
C ARG A 124 -12.58 1.34 -3.44
N LYS A 125 -12.95 0.80 -4.61
CA LYS A 125 -14.22 0.08 -4.80
C LYS A 125 -14.20 -1.34 -4.22
N SER A 126 -13.02 -1.95 -4.09
CA SER A 126 -12.86 -3.29 -3.51
C SER A 126 -12.77 -3.31 -1.98
N MET A 127 -12.69 -2.14 -1.33
CA MET A 127 -12.46 -2.02 0.11
C MET A 127 -13.72 -1.56 0.85
N LEU A 128 -13.77 -1.91 2.13
CA LEU A 128 -14.73 -1.38 3.09
C LEU A 128 -14.34 0.03 3.52
N ARG A 129 -15.28 0.75 4.16
CA ARG A 129 -15.10 2.14 4.53
C ARG A 129 -15.69 2.47 5.89
N GLY A 130 -15.01 3.38 6.60
CA GLY A 130 -15.52 4.06 7.78
C GLY A 130 -14.96 3.46 9.05
N ALA A 131 -14.33 4.29 9.86
CA ALA A 131 -13.73 3.90 11.13
C ALA A 131 -13.80 5.05 12.13
N TRP A 132 -13.59 4.72 13.40
CA TRP A 132 -13.24 5.69 14.43
C TRP A 132 -11.73 5.74 14.57
N VAL A 133 -11.17 6.93 14.76
CA VAL A 133 -9.76 7.13 15.10
C VAL A 133 -9.68 7.43 16.59
N LEU A 134 -8.87 6.68 17.30
CA LEU A 134 -8.63 6.80 18.73
C LEU A 134 -7.18 7.23 18.97
N ASN A 135 -7.00 8.26 19.80
CA ASN A 135 -5.72 8.55 20.41
C ASN A 135 -5.62 7.82 21.76
N PRO A 136 -4.86 6.71 21.87
CA PRO A 136 -4.78 5.92 23.11
C PRO A 136 -4.16 6.69 24.28
N ARG A 137 -3.44 7.79 24.05
CA ARG A 137 -2.85 8.59 25.13
C ARG A 137 -3.85 9.53 25.79
N THR A 138 -4.80 10.06 25.03
CA THR A 138 -5.76 11.07 25.53
C THR A 138 -7.19 10.55 25.63
N GLY A 139 -7.48 9.39 25.03
CA GLY A 139 -8.84 8.88 24.86
C GLY A 139 -9.66 9.66 23.84
N ALA A 140 -9.07 10.64 23.15
CA ALA A 140 -9.79 11.43 22.15
C ALA A 140 -10.18 10.53 20.96
N ARG A 141 -11.43 10.69 20.52
CA ARG A 141 -12.04 9.89 19.45
C ARG A 141 -12.66 10.78 18.40
N ALA A 142 -12.44 10.46 17.13
CA ALA A 142 -13.03 11.19 16.00
C ALA A 142 -13.51 10.22 14.91
N GLU A 143 -14.53 10.60 14.16
CA GLU A 143 -14.98 9.84 13.00
C GLU A 143 -14.00 10.00 11.82
N ALA A 144 -13.72 8.89 11.15
CA ALA A 144 -13.03 8.83 9.86
C ALA A 144 -13.89 8.06 8.84
N PRO A 145 -15.00 8.67 8.37
CA PRO A 145 -15.97 8.00 7.49
C PRO A 145 -15.44 7.71 6.09
N LYS A 146 -14.24 8.18 5.76
CA LYS A 146 -13.55 7.94 4.49
C LYS A 146 -12.38 6.96 4.61
N HIS A 147 -12.07 6.52 5.84
CA HIS A 147 -11.01 5.54 6.07
C HIS A 147 -11.32 4.23 5.38
N LEU A 148 -10.32 3.56 4.85
CA LEU A 148 -10.48 2.33 4.08
C LEU A 148 -9.74 1.17 4.74
N TYR A 149 -10.28 -0.02 4.54
CA TYR A 149 -9.68 -1.27 4.98
C TYR A 149 -10.20 -2.43 4.15
N THR A 150 -9.40 -3.47 4.03
CA THR A 150 -9.79 -4.72 3.38
C THR A 150 -10.63 -5.59 4.32
N GLN A 151 -11.22 -6.66 3.78
CA GLN A 151 -11.93 -7.66 4.58
C GLN A 151 -10.97 -8.37 5.55
N GLY A 152 -9.74 -8.70 5.12
CA GLY A 152 -8.74 -9.29 5.99
C GLY A 152 -8.40 -8.40 7.19
N ALA A 153 -8.27 -7.08 6.98
CA ALA A 153 -8.03 -6.14 8.08
C ALA A 153 -9.17 -6.09 9.10
N VAL A 154 -10.44 -6.21 8.68
CA VAL A 154 -11.59 -6.32 9.61
C VAL A 154 -11.52 -7.61 10.41
N GLN A 155 -11.17 -8.71 9.76
CA GLN A 155 -11.06 -10.00 10.43
C GLN A 155 -9.95 -9.97 11.49
N LEU A 156 -8.78 -9.44 11.14
CA LEU A 156 -7.68 -9.24 12.10
C LEU A 156 -8.10 -8.35 13.27
N TYR A 157 -8.85 -7.27 13.02
CA TYR A 157 -9.38 -6.43 14.09
C TYR A 157 -10.32 -7.18 15.03
N LYS A 158 -11.22 -8.02 14.48
CA LYS A 158 -12.11 -8.89 15.28
C LYS A 158 -11.35 -9.91 16.12
N GLU A 159 -10.16 -10.32 15.67
CA GLU A 159 -9.25 -11.21 16.39
C GLU A 159 -8.39 -10.47 17.43
N GLY A 160 -8.55 -9.16 17.57
CA GLY A 160 -7.87 -8.33 18.57
C GLY A 160 -6.63 -7.61 18.06
N VAL A 161 -6.32 -7.69 16.77
CA VAL A 161 -5.21 -6.92 16.17
C VAL A 161 -5.57 -5.44 16.14
N THR A 162 -4.69 -4.60 16.67
CA THR A 162 -4.87 -3.15 16.61
C THR A 162 -4.54 -2.64 15.19
N LEU A 163 -5.46 -1.89 14.59
CA LEU A 163 -5.22 -1.18 13.33
C LEU A 163 -4.56 0.17 13.65
N LEU A 164 -3.37 0.43 13.12
CA LEU A 164 -2.51 1.55 13.50
C LEU A 164 -2.30 2.50 12.31
N ALA A 165 -2.28 3.80 12.61
CA ALA A 165 -1.83 4.81 11.66
C ALA A 165 -0.45 4.48 11.08
N VAL A 166 -0.19 4.95 9.85
CA VAL A 166 1.12 4.81 9.18
C VAL A 166 2.28 5.26 10.08
N ALA A 167 2.07 6.33 10.85
CA ALA A 167 3.02 6.86 11.82
C ALA A 167 2.31 7.30 13.10
N GLY A 168 3.04 7.27 14.21
CA GLY A 168 2.51 7.59 15.53
C GLY A 168 1.75 6.41 16.16
N TRP A 169 0.82 6.75 17.05
CA TRP A 169 0.14 5.81 17.96
C TRP A 169 -1.38 5.84 17.84
N ASN A 170 -1.95 6.54 16.87
CA ASN A 170 -3.40 6.53 16.68
C ASN A 170 -3.84 5.15 16.18
N ALA A 171 -4.95 4.66 16.75
CA ALA A 171 -5.57 3.41 16.38
C ALA A 171 -6.87 3.66 15.61
N TYR A 172 -7.26 2.70 14.77
CA TYR A 172 -8.49 2.72 13.99
C TYR A 172 -9.41 1.58 14.43
N GLU A 173 -10.69 1.90 14.63
CA GLU A 173 -11.75 0.93 14.92
C GLU A 173 -12.72 0.94 13.72
N PRO A 174 -12.75 -0.13 12.90
CA PRO A 174 -13.72 -0.25 11.82
C PRO A 174 -15.14 -0.06 12.35
N TYR A 175 -16.00 0.62 11.59
CA TYR A 175 -17.42 0.65 11.90
C TYR A 175 -18.00 -0.77 11.96
N PRO A 176 -19.02 -1.02 12.79
CA PRO A 176 -19.77 -2.27 12.73
C PRO A 176 -20.19 -2.56 11.29
N GLN A 177 -19.95 -3.78 10.84
CA GLN A 177 -20.41 -4.27 9.55
C GLN A 177 -21.63 -5.15 9.84
N ASP A 178 -22.79 -4.76 9.30
CA ASP A 178 -24.05 -5.52 9.41
C ASP A 178 -24.06 -6.77 8.53
#